data_AF-A0A5M8QSP4-F1
#
_entry.id   AF-A0A5M8QSP4-F1
#
_cell.length_a   1.000
_cell.length_b   1.000
_cell.length_c   1.000
_cell.angle_alpha   90.00
_cell.angle_beta   90.00
_cell.angle_gamma   90.00
#
_symmetry.space_group_name_H-M   'P 1'
#
loop_
_entity.id
_entity.type
_entity.pdbx_description
1 polymer ?
#
loop_
_entity_poly.entity_id
_entity_poly.type
_entity_poly.pdbx_seq_one_letter_code
_entity_poly.pdbx_strand_id
1 'polypeptide(L)'
;MDYMKDIRKILGIFMFVLFVAGCKNDEIDPRQAILGKWEEFYLGNGEYRPPIVKPLASRQFLPDSILLEYVYATKQTYTRKYWIDTLLNIGTLREDGYLLRFYYTPKFYADTMELQAENSTPIFSVSKWKRIN
;
A
#
# COMPACT_ATOMS: atom_id res chain seq x y z
N MET A 1 -1.57 -7.06 58.60
CA MET A 1 -2.71 -7.51 57.78
C MET A 1 -2.96 -6.48 56.66
N ASP A 2 -1.96 -6.24 55.81
CA ASP A 2 -1.99 -5.16 54.80
C ASP A 2 -1.51 -5.63 53.41
N TYR A 3 -0.64 -6.65 53.37
CA TYR A 3 -0.10 -7.26 52.15
C TYR A 3 -1.15 -7.73 51.13
N MET A 4 -2.29 -8.25 51.59
CA MET A 4 -3.34 -8.72 50.68
C MET A 4 -4.07 -7.57 49.96
N LYS A 5 -4.05 -6.35 50.52
CA LYS A 5 -4.66 -5.17 49.92
C LYS A 5 -3.79 -4.64 48.78
N ASP A 6 -2.47 -4.71 48.94
CA ASP A 6 -1.52 -4.27 47.93
C ASP A 6 -1.36 -5.27 46.78
N ILE A 7 -1.43 -6.58 47.05
CA ILE A 7 -1.48 -7.61 46.00
C ILE A 7 -2.73 -7.44 45.12
N ARG A 8 -3.89 -7.14 45.71
CA ARG A 8 -5.13 -6.87 44.95
C ARG A 8 -5.02 -5.61 44.07
N LYS A 9 -4.34 -4.56 44.56
CA LYS A 9 -4.08 -3.35 43.76
C LYS A 9 -3.12 -3.63 42.61
N ILE A 10 -2.04 -4.38 42.85
CA ILE A 10 -1.06 -4.75 41.82
C ILE A 10 -1.70 -5.63 40.74
N LEU A 11 -2.51 -6.62 41.13
CA LEU A 11 -3.29 -7.45 40.20
C LEU A 11 -4.28 -6.62 39.38
N GLY A 12 -4.94 -5.63 40.00
CA GLY A 12 -5.83 -4.71 39.30
C GLY A 12 -5.10 -3.84 38.26
N ILE A 13 -3.93 -3.31 38.63
CA ILE A 13 -3.08 -2.52 37.72
C ILE A 13 -2.56 -3.38 36.56
N PHE A 14 -2.08 -4.59 36.85
CA PHE A 14 -1.56 -5.50 35.82
C PHE A 14 -2.66 -5.93 34.83
N MET A 15 -3.87 -6.20 35.34
CA MET A 15 -5.03 -6.53 34.50
C MET A 15 -5.48 -5.33 33.65
N PHE A 16 -5.42 -4.10 34.19
CA PHE A 16 -5.72 -2.88 33.43
C PHE A 16 -4.70 -2.62 32.31
N VAL A 17 -3.41 -2.84 32.55
CA VAL A 17 -2.36 -2.72 31.52
C VAL A 17 -2.57 -3.72 30.38
N LEU A 18 -3.04 -4.94 30.68
CA LEU A 18 -3.37 -5.94 29.65
C LEU A 18 -4.58 -5.56 28.78
N PHE A 19 -5.55 -4.81 29.33
CA PHE A 19 -6.70 -4.30 28.54
C PHE A 19 -6.33 -3.14 27.63
N VAL A 20 -5.38 -2.29 28.01
CA VAL A 20 -4.92 -1.16 27.17
C VAL A 20 -3.89 -1.62 26.12
N ALA A 21 -3.17 -2.71 26.39
CA ALA A 21 -2.25 -3.35 25.44
C ALA A 21 -2.95 -4.26 24.41
N GLY A 22 -4.28 -4.23 24.33
CA GLY A 22 -5.00 -4.75 23.17
C GLY A 22 -4.59 -3.95 21.95
N CYS A 23 -3.56 -4.43 21.25
CA CYS A 23 -3.14 -3.92 19.94
C CYS A 23 -4.38 -3.69 19.10
N LYS A 24 -4.74 -2.43 18.91
CA LYS A 24 -5.58 -2.06 17.78
C LYS A 24 -4.83 -2.56 16.55
N ASN A 25 -5.36 -3.60 15.91
CA ASN A 25 -5.24 -3.71 14.47
C ASN A 25 -5.98 -2.49 13.94
N ASP A 26 -5.32 -1.34 13.92
CA ASP A 26 -5.80 -0.19 13.19
C ASP A 26 -5.79 -0.65 11.73
N GLU A 27 -6.97 -1.06 11.28
CA GLU A 27 -7.22 -1.43 9.89
C GLU A 27 -6.84 -0.20 9.05
N ILE A 28 -5.70 -0.29 8.37
CA ILE A 28 -5.15 0.83 7.64
C ILE A 28 -6.11 1.10 6.47
N ASP A 29 -6.80 2.24 6.49
CA ASP A 29 -7.65 2.66 5.37
C ASP A 29 -6.81 2.67 4.08
N PRO A 30 -7.11 1.81 3.10
CA PRO A 30 -6.37 1.74 1.83
C PRO A 30 -6.25 3.09 1.11
N ARG A 31 -7.26 3.96 1.27
CA ARG A 31 -7.30 5.30 0.66
C ARG A 31 -6.26 6.24 1.26
N GLN A 32 -5.94 6.06 2.54
CA GLN A 32 -4.88 6.81 3.21
C GLN A 32 -3.53 6.12 3.00
N ALA A 33 -3.50 4.79 3.06
CA ALA A 33 -2.28 3.99 2.96
C ALA A 33 -1.52 4.24 1.65
N ILE A 34 -2.25 4.38 0.54
CA ILE A 34 -1.65 4.53 -0.79
C ILE A 34 -1.00 5.89 -1.04
N LEU A 35 -1.39 6.92 -0.30
CA LEU A 35 -0.94 8.29 -0.56
C LEU A 35 0.58 8.41 -0.46
N GLY A 36 1.16 9.27 -1.28
CA GLY A 36 2.60 9.50 -1.32
C GLY A 36 3.28 8.83 -2.51
N LYS A 37 4.61 8.77 -2.46
CA LYS A 37 5.46 8.34 -3.57
C LYS A 37 6.03 6.94 -3.34
N TRP A 38 6.06 6.15 -4.40
CA TRP A 38 6.39 4.74 -4.40
C TRP A 38 7.31 4.39 -5.56
N GLU A 39 8.18 3.41 -5.32
CA GLU A 39 9.11 2.90 -6.31
C GLU A 39 9.05 1.37 -6.36
N GLU A 40 8.94 0.81 -7.55
CA GLU A 40 8.86 -0.63 -7.75
C GLU A 40 10.22 -1.28 -7.48
N PHE A 41 10.25 -2.29 -6.61
CA PHE A 41 11.45 -3.06 -6.33
C PHE A 41 11.31 -4.55 -6.65
N TYR A 42 10.13 -5.00 -7.06
CA TYR A 42 9.86 -6.39 -7.44
C TYR A 42 8.71 -6.47 -8.44
N LEU A 43 8.86 -7.36 -9.43
CA LEU A 43 7.83 -7.74 -10.39
C LEU A 43 7.94 -9.25 -10.68
N GLY A 44 6.86 -10.00 -10.47
CA GLY A 44 6.84 -11.46 -10.59
C GLY A 44 5.45 -12.10 -10.46
N ASN A 45 5.41 -13.39 -10.14
CA ASN A 45 4.17 -14.17 -9.98
C ASN A 45 4.11 -14.86 -8.59
N GLY A 46 4.70 -14.25 -7.56
CA GLY A 46 4.79 -14.84 -6.21
C GLY A 46 6.01 -15.75 -6.01
N GLU A 47 6.70 -16.12 -7.08
CA GLU A 47 8.01 -16.79 -7.06
C GLU A 47 9.10 -15.87 -6.46
N TYR A 48 10.15 -16.45 -5.87
CA TYR A 48 11.34 -15.67 -5.54
C TYR A 48 12.00 -15.14 -6.84
N ARG A 49 12.29 -13.84 -6.86
CA ARG A 49 13.08 -13.18 -7.90
C ARG A 49 14.02 -12.16 -7.27
N PRO A 50 15.20 -11.91 -7.87
CA PRO A 50 16.06 -10.83 -7.43
C PRO A 50 15.30 -9.50 -7.44
N PRO A 51 15.50 -8.63 -6.44
CA PRO A 51 14.94 -7.28 -6.46
C PRO A 51 15.38 -6.49 -7.70
N ILE A 52 14.53 -5.60 -8.16
CA ILE A 52 14.83 -4.67 -9.24
C ILE A 52 15.90 -3.68 -8.75
N VAL A 53 17.11 -3.79 -9.28
CA VAL A 53 18.24 -2.93 -8.90
C VAL A 53 18.13 -1.53 -9.51
N LYS A 54 17.47 -1.41 -10.67
CA LYS A 54 17.25 -0.14 -11.39
C LYS A 54 15.76 0.00 -11.71
N PRO A 55 14.98 0.63 -10.83
CA PRO A 55 13.56 0.88 -11.07
C PRO A 55 13.35 1.67 -12.37
N LEU A 56 12.23 1.41 -13.06
CA LEU A 56 11.92 2.07 -14.34
C LEU A 56 11.16 3.39 -14.14
N ALA A 57 10.37 3.48 -13.08
CA ALA A 57 9.54 4.63 -12.76
C ALA A 57 9.24 4.72 -11.26
N SER A 58 8.80 5.90 -10.83
CA SER A 58 8.09 6.09 -9.56
C SER A 58 6.64 6.49 -9.79
N ARG A 59 5.80 6.19 -8.79
CA ARG A 59 4.37 6.51 -8.77
C ARG A 59 4.06 7.36 -7.55
N GLN A 60 3.39 8.49 -7.74
CA GLN A 60 2.90 9.34 -6.66
C GLN A 60 1.38 9.41 -6.69
N PHE A 61 0.75 8.95 -5.61
CA PHE A 61 -0.69 9.00 -5.42
C PHE A 61 -1.05 10.24 -4.60
N LEU A 62 -1.80 11.16 -5.22
CA LEU A 62 -2.23 12.42 -4.63
C LEU A 62 -3.65 12.32 -4.06
N PRO A 63 -4.01 13.11 -3.02
CA PRO A 63 -5.33 13.04 -2.38
C PRO A 63 -6.54 13.31 -3.31
N ASP A 64 -6.32 13.99 -4.44
CA ASP A 64 -7.33 14.38 -5.42
C ASP A 64 -7.55 13.33 -6.53
N SER A 65 -7.23 12.06 -6.25
CA SER A 65 -7.37 10.95 -7.18
C SER A 65 -6.48 11.06 -8.44
N ILE A 66 -5.40 11.83 -8.35
CA ILE A 66 -4.36 11.93 -9.39
C ILE A 66 -3.19 11.00 -9.08
N LEU A 67 -2.79 10.21 -10.08
CA LEU A 67 -1.56 9.43 -10.08
C LEU A 67 -0.56 10.09 -11.03
N LEU A 68 0.62 10.44 -10.51
CA LEU A 68 1.76 10.87 -11.31
C LEU A 68 2.74 9.71 -11.46
N GLU A 69 3.05 9.32 -12.68
CA GLU A 69 4.05 8.29 -12.98
C GLU A 69 5.26 8.96 -13.64
N TYR A 70 6.40 8.97 -12.96
CA TYR A 70 7.64 9.56 -13.46
C TYR A 70 8.57 8.49 -13.98
N VAL A 71 8.83 8.48 -15.29
CA VAL A 71 9.67 7.49 -15.97
C VAL A 71 11.11 7.97 -15.97
N TYR A 72 12.00 7.22 -15.32
CA TYR A 72 13.38 7.66 -15.09
C TYR A 72 14.23 7.76 -16.35
N ALA A 73 13.96 6.90 -17.34
CA ALA A 73 14.69 6.86 -18.60
C ALA A 73 14.40 8.09 -19.47
N THR A 74 13.12 8.47 -19.61
CA THR A 74 12.69 9.57 -20.48
C THR A 74 12.55 10.90 -19.76
N LYS A 75 12.61 10.91 -18.42
CA LYS A 75 12.38 12.09 -17.58
C LYS A 75 11.00 12.71 -17.77
N GLN A 76 10.03 11.92 -18.22
CA GLN A 76 8.65 12.36 -18.44
C GLN A 76 7.75 11.96 -17.27
N THR A 77 6.80 12.83 -16.97
CA THR A 77 5.71 12.55 -16.02
C THR A 77 4.42 12.32 -16.79
N TYR A 78 3.78 11.19 -16.50
CA TYR A 78 2.46 10.84 -17.02
C TYR A 78 1.42 11.01 -15.93
N THR A 79 0.28 11.59 -16.28
CA THR A 79 -0.84 11.79 -15.35
C THR A 79 -1.92 10.76 -15.64
N ARG A 80 -2.39 10.09 -14.58
CA ARG A 80 -3.49 9.14 -14.62
C ARG A 80 -4.48 9.45 -13.50
N LYS A 81 -5.65 8.82 -13.55
CA LYS A 81 -6.61 8.85 -12.44
C LYS A 81 -6.56 7.52 -11.69
N TYR A 82 -6.79 7.58 -10.38
CA TYR A 82 -6.94 6.38 -9.57
C TYR A 82 -8.07 6.55 -8.56
N TRP A 83 -8.64 5.45 -8.09
CA TRP A 83 -9.57 5.44 -6.95
C TRP A 83 -9.56 4.05 -6.29
N ILE A 84 -10.01 3.99 -5.05
CA ILE A 84 -10.09 2.74 -4.28
C ILE A 84 -11.52 2.54 -3.78
N ASP A 85 -12.14 1.46 -4.27
CA ASP A 85 -13.36 0.87 -3.73
C ASP A 85 -13.00 -0.40 -2.95
N THR A 86 -13.16 -1.58 -3.55
CA THR A 86 -12.59 -2.86 -3.10
C THR A 86 -11.22 -3.10 -3.74
N LEU A 87 -11.01 -2.60 -4.96
CA LEU A 87 -9.77 -2.72 -5.70
C LEU A 87 -9.14 -1.35 -5.91
N LEU A 88 -7.82 -1.33 -6.08
CA LEU A 88 -7.14 -0.17 -6.63
C LEU A 88 -7.41 -0.12 -8.12
N ASN A 89 -8.11 0.92 -8.55
CA ASN A 89 -8.38 1.20 -9.95
C ASN A 89 -7.39 2.25 -10.44
N ILE A 90 -6.72 2.00 -11.58
CA ILE A 90 -5.89 2.99 -12.27
C ILE A 90 -6.40 3.13 -13.71
N GLY A 91 -6.70 4.36 -14.12
CA GLY A 91 -7.32 4.65 -15.40
C GLY A 91 -6.62 5.75 -16.20
N THR A 92 -6.61 5.57 -17.52
CA THR A 92 -6.21 6.58 -18.51
C THR A 92 -7.34 6.74 -19.52
N LEU A 93 -7.77 7.98 -19.74
CA LEU A 93 -8.71 8.32 -20.81
C LEU A 93 -7.94 8.42 -22.12
N ARG A 94 -8.36 7.67 -23.14
CA ARG A 94 -7.81 7.75 -24.49
C ARG A 94 -8.49 8.88 -25.28
N GLU A 95 -7.89 9.27 -26.40
CA GLU A 95 -8.40 10.32 -27.29
C GLU A 95 -9.81 10.00 -27.83
N ASP A 96 -10.13 8.71 -28.00
CA ASP A 96 -11.45 8.22 -28.45
C ASP A 96 -12.52 8.21 -27.34
N GLY A 97 -12.20 8.69 -26.14
CA GLY A 97 -13.10 8.69 -24.99
C GLY A 97 -13.16 7.35 -24.24
N TYR A 98 -12.42 6.33 -24.68
CA TYR A 98 -12.37 5.05 -23.98
C TYR A 98 -11.49 5.13 -22.73
N LEU A 99 -12.01 4.67 -21.58
CA LEU A 99 -11.26 4.58 -20.34
C LEU A 99 -10.53 3.23 -20.27
N LEU A 100 -9.23 3.24 -20.53
CA LEU A 100 -8.38 2.09 -20.27
C LEU A 100 -8.18 1.97 -18.76
N ARG A 101 -8.61 0.85 -18.17
CA ARG A 101 -8.64 0.65 -16.72
C ARG A 101 -7.93 -0.64 -16.32
N PHE A 102 -7.11 -0.55 -15.27
CA PHE A 102 -6.44 -1.67 -14.62
C PHE A 102 -6.89 -1.76 -13.17
N TYR A 103 -7.17 -2.97 -12.69
CA TYR A 103 -7.54 -3.22 -11.29
C TYR A 103 -6.47 -4.05 -10.61
N TYR A 104 -6.21 -3.69 -9.35
CA TYR A 104 -5.27 -4.40 -8.50
C TYR A 104 -5.89 -4.68 -7.14
N THR A 105 -5.60 -5.85 -6.58
CA THR A 105 -5.79 -6.13 -5.15
C THR A 105 -4.60 -5.55 -4.39
N PRO A 106 -4.79 -4.49 -3.57
CA PRO A 106 -3.68 -3.88 -2.82
C PRO A 106 -3.52 -4.52 -1.44
N LYS A 107 -2.27 -4.75 -1.02
CA LYS A 107 -1.91 -5.05 0.36
C LYS A 107 -0.91 -4.03 0.85
N PHE A 108 -1.23 -3.33 1.94
CA PHE A 108 -0.38 -2.30 2.51
C PHE A 108 0.34 -2.81 3.75
N TYR A 109 1.62 -2.44 3.84
CA TYR A 109 2.49 -2.62 4.99
C TYR A 109 3.05 -1.25 5.40
N ALA A 110 3.88 -1.20 6.43
CA ALA A 110 4.42 0.07 6.96
C ALA A 110 5.12 0.94 5.90
N ASP A 111 6.03 0.35 5.12
CA ASP A 111 6.84 1.04 4.11
C ASP A 111 6.76 0.41 2.71
N THR A 112 5.94 -0.64 2.56
CA THR A 112 5.79 -1.36 1.30
C THR A 112 4.32 -1.59 0.95
N MET A 113 4.05 -1.76 -0.34
CA MET A 113 2.77 -2.27 -0.82
C MET A 113 2.99 -3.38 -1.84
N GLU A 114 2.07 -4.33 -1.87
CA GLU A 114 1.96 -5.37 -2.90
C GLU A 114 0.70 -5.10 -3.72
N LEU A 115 0.84 -5.15 -5.05
CA LEU A 115 -0.27 -5.01 -5.99
C LEU A 115 -0.35 -6.27 -6.85
N GLN A 116 -1.49 -6.96 -6.79
CA GLN A 116 -1.81 -8.09 -7.65
C GLN A 116 -2.80 -7.67 -8.73
N ALA A 117 -2.45 -7.83 -10.00
CA ALA A 117 -3.30 -7.44 -11.14
C ALA A 117 -4.45 -8.43 -11.35
N GLU A 118 -5.66 -7.93 -11.58
CA GLU A 118 -6.89 -8.75 -11.67
C GLU A 118 -7.48 -8.87 -13.09
N ASN A 119 -7.45 -7.80 -13.90
CA ASN A 119 -8.06 -7.77 -15.25
C ASN A 119 -7.06 -7.69 -16.40
N SER A 120 -5.82 -8.07 -16.14
CA SER A 120 -4.80 -8.20 -17.17
C SER A 120 -4.14 -9.55 -17.01
N THR A 121 -3.66 -10.12 -18.11
CA THR A 121 -2.80 -11.30 -18.12
C THR A 121 -1.36 -10.87 -18.41
N PRO A 122 -0.74 -10.05 -17.55
CA PRO A 122 0.65 -9.69 -17.73
C PRO A 122 1.51 -10.94 -17.54
N ILE A 123 2.71 -10.93 -18.11
CA ILE A 123 3.71 -11.98 -17.85
C ILE A 123 3.97 -12.09 -16.33
N PHE A 124 3.88 -10.96 -15.61
CA PHE A 124 4.01 -10.86 -14.16
C PHE A 124 2.80 -10.13 -13.56
N SER A 125 2.08 -10.81 -12.67
CA SER A 125 0.83 -10.34 -12.07
C SER A 125 1.01 -9.65 -10.72
N VAL A 126 2.16 -9.81 -10.06
CA VAL A 126 2.45 -9.27 -8.73
C VAL A 126 3.59 -8.27 -8.81
N SER A 127 3.37 -7.07 -8.29
CA SER A 127 4.42 -6.05 -8.11
C SER A 127 4.52 -5.63 -6.65
N LYS A 128 5.72 -5.32 -6.18
CA LYS A 128 5.94 -4.76 -4.84
C LYS A 128 6.68 -3.44 -4.93
N TRP A 129 6.24 -2.52 -4.09
CA TRP A 129 6.64 -1.13 -4.12
C TRP A 129 7.06 -0.68 -2.75
N LYS A 130 8.11 0.15 -2.71
CA LYS A 130 8.62 0.74 -1.49
C LYS A 130 8.31 2.23 -1.48
N ARG A 131 7.91 2.75 -0.32
CA ARG A 131 7.68 4.18 -0.13
C ARG A 131 9.01 4.92 -0.27
N ILE A 132 8.99 6.04 -0.98
CA ILE A 132 10.14 6.94 -1.16
C ILE A 132 9.76 8.37 -0.79
N ASN A 133 10.74 9.15 -0.33
CA ASN A 133 10.57 10.55 0.08
C ASN A 133 10.33 11.48 -1.11
#